data_AF-A0A564UB64-F1
#
_entry.id   AF-A0A564UB64-F1
#
_cell.length_a   1.000
_cell.length_b   1.000
_cell.length_c   1.000
_cell.angle_alpha   90.00
_cell.angle_beta   90.00
_cell.angle_gamma   90.00
#
_symmetry.space_group_name_H-M   'P 1'
#
loop_
_entity.id
_entity.type
_entity.pdbx_description
1 polymer ?
#
loop_
_entity_poly.entity_id
_entity_poly.type
_entity_poly.pdbx_seq_one_letter_code
_entity_poly.pdbx_strand_id
1 'polypeptide(L)'
;MAVLGAPVFPHGNLAFFVAIFSEMVLEEKQFQEQVYAAVMKLPEKQAKRIYARYYLGMRVNEIAEVEGVDPSRVRDSIRRGLKQLGKYF
;
A
#
# COMPACT_ATOMS: atom_id res chain seq x y z
N MET A 1 15.40 16.43 -13.11
CA MET A 1 14.50 16.19 -11.96
C MET A 1 13.09 16.47 -12.43
N ALA A 2 12.39 15.41 -12.86
CA ALA A 2 11.07 15.53 -13.47
C ALA A 2 10.03 15.88 -12.40
N VAL A 3 9.54 17.12 -12.43
CA VAL A 3 8.31 17.49 -11.73
C VAL A 3 7.20 16.70 -12.40
N LEU A 4 6.55 15.83 -11.63
CA LEU A 4 5.37 15.08 -12.02
C LEU A 4 4.36 16.05 -12.67
N GLY A 5 3.92 15.71 -13.87
CA GLY A 5 3.16 16.60 -14.76
C GLY A 5 1.99 17.27 -14.05
N ALA A 6 2.07 18.58 -13.88
CA ALA A 6 0.89 19.38 -13.59
C ALA A 6 -0.05 19.26 -14.80
N PRO A 7 -1.29 18.78 -14.61
CA PRO A 7 -2.24 18.69 -15.71
C PRO A 7 -2.54 20.09 -16.27
N VAL A 8 -2.25 20.28 -17.56
CA VAL A 8 -2.61 21.48 -18.32
C VAL A 8 -4.10 21.37 -18.65
N PHE A 9 -4.94 22.14 -17.97
CA PHE A 9 -6.40 22.04 -18.13
C PHE A 9 -6.94 23.04 -19.15
N PRO A 10 -7.72 22.60 -20.17
CA PRO A 10 -8.43 23.48 -21.07
C PRO A 10 -9.61 24.14 -20.34
N HIS A 11 -9.97 25.35 -20.74
CA HIS A 11 -11.00 26.19 -20.12
C HIS A 11 -12.33 25.45 -19.89
N GLY A 12 -12.53 24.96 -18.66
CA GLY A 12 -13.74 24.27 -18.20
C GLY A 12 -14.14 24.76 -16.81
N ASN A 13 -15.45 24.72 -16.51
CA ASN A 13 -16.07 25.23 -15.30
C ASN A 13 -15.44 24.63 -14.03
N LEU A 14 -15.00 25.49 -13.09
CA LEU A 14 -14.41 25.12 -11.81
C LEU A 14 -15.26 24.10 -11.02
N ALA A 15 -16.59 24.18 -11.13
CA ALA A 15 -17.51 23.25 -10.47
C ALA A 15 -17.35 21.80 -10.97
N PHE A 16 -17.11 21.61 -12.27
CA PHE A 16 -16.88 20.29 -12.85
C PHE A 16 -15.55 19.70 -12.40
N PHE A 17 -14.52 20.54 -12.32
CA PHE A 17 -13.20 20.14 -11.82
C PHE A 17 -13.24 19.74 -10.34
N VAL A 18 -13.90 20.53 -9.50
CA VAL A 18 -14.04 20.22 -8.07
C VAL A 18 -14.79 18.90 -7.87
N ALA A 19 -15.84 18.63 -8.67
CA ALA A 19 -16.58 17.38 -8.59
C ALA A 19 -15.70 16.15 -8.92
N ILE A 20 -15.00 16.17 -10.06
CA ILE A 20 -14.13 15.04 -10.49
C ILE A 20 -12.94 14.85 -9.54
N PHE A 21 -12.33 15.95 -9.09
CA PHE A 21 -11.24 15.86 -8.10
C PHE A 21 -11.74 15.32 -6.77
N SER A 22 -12.92 15.73 -6.31
CA SER A 22 -13.53 15.23 -5.08
C SER A 22 -13.88 13.75 -5.17
N GLU A 23 -14.42 13.27 -6.29
CA GLU A 23 -14.69 11.85 -6.51
C GLU A 23 -13.41 11.02 -6.51
N MET A 24 -12.38 11.44 -7.25
CA MET A 24 -11.07 10.78 -7.28
C MET A 24 -10.45 10.65 -5.87
N VAL A 25 -10.49 11.74 -5.10
CA VAL A 25 -9.99 11.74 -3.71
C VAL A 25 -10.83 10.83 -2.81
N LEU A 26 -12.14 10.75 -3.02
CA LEU A 26 -13.04 9.89 -2.25
C LEU A 26 -12.77 8.41 -2.55
N GLU A 27 -12.66 8.04 -3.83
CA GLU A 27 -12.31 6.69 -4.27
C GLU A 27 -10.94 6.25 -3.72
N GLU A 28 -9.94 7.13 -3.77
CA GLU A 28 -8.62 6.85 -3.20
C GLU A 28 -8.71 6.58 -1.69
N LYS A 29 -9.47 7.40 -0.95
CA LYS A 29 -9.69 7.19 0.49
C LYS A 29 -10.41 5.87 0.78
N GLN A 30 -11.45 5.54 0.03
CA GLN A 30 -12.16 4.27 0.19
C GLN A 30 -11.24 3.08 -0.10
N PHE A 31 -10.39 3.18 -1.12
CA PHE A 31 -9.40 2.15 -1.42
C PHE A 31 -8.35 2.02 -0.31
N GLN A 32 -7.83 3.13 0.21
CA GLN A 32 -6.90 3.13 1.35
C GLN A 32 -7.51 2.47 2.59
N GLU A 33 -8.77 2.78 2.91
CA GLU A 33 -9.49 2.16 4.02
C GLU A 33 -9.69 0.66 3.82
N GLN A 34 -10.01 0.21 2.60
CA GLN A 34 -10.12 -1.22 2.27
C GLN A 34 -8.77 -1.94 2.44
N VAL A 35 -7.68 -1.35 1.96
CA VAL A 35 -6.31 -1.88 2.16
C VAL A 35 -5.97 -1.95 3.64
N TYR A 36 -6.25 -0.90 4.40
CA TYR A 36 -6.02 -0.88 5.84
C TYR A 36 -6.82 -1.98 6.55
N ALA A 37 -8.11 -2.12 6.24
CA ALA A 37 -8.97 -3.14 6.84
C ALA A 37 -8.52 -4.56 6.48
N ALA A 38 -8.04 -4.79 5.26
CA ALA A 38 -7.49 -6.08 4.83
C ALA A 38 -6.19 -6.41 5.57
N VAL A 39 -5.29 -5.43 5.74
CA VAL A 39 -4.04 -5.59 6.48
C VAL A 39 -4.30 -5.87 7.96
N MET A 40 -5.29 -5.22 8.58
CA MET A 40 -5.67 -5.45 9.98
C MET A 40 -6.24 -6.85 10.25
N LYS A 41 -6.65 -7.59 9.21
CA LYS A 41 -7.08 -8.99 9.32
C LYS A 41 -5.91 -9.98 9.29
N LEU A 42 -4.69 -9.54 8.96
CA LEU A 42 -3.51 -10.38 8.99
C LEU A 42 -3.00 -10.58 10.43
N PRO A 43 -2.31 -11.70 10.70
CA PRO A 43 -1.47 -11.80 11.89
C PRO A 43 -0.47 -10.65 11.93
N GLU A 44 -0.33 -10.00 13.09
CA GLU A 44 0.48 -8.78 13.28
C GLU A 44 1.89 -8.89 12.68
N LYS A 45 2.54 -10.05 12.85
CA LYS A 45 3.88 -10.30 12.33
C LYS A 45 3.95 -10.30 10.80
N GLN A 46 2.91 -10.80 10.12
CA GLN A 46 2.85 -10.79 8.65
C GLN A 46 2.60 -9.38 8.13
N ALA A 47 1.68 -8.65 8.78
CA ALA A 47 1.41 -7.25 8.45
C ALA A 47 2.68 -6.38 8.57
N LYS A 48 3.40 -6.48 9.70
CA LYS A 48 4.65 -5.74 9.94
C LYS A 48 5.72 -6.05 8.89
N ARG A 49 5.92 -7.31 8.52
CA ARG A 49 6.90 -7.71 7.49
C ARG A 49 6.51 -7.26 6.08
N ILE A 50 5.22 -7.26 5.75
CA ILE A 50 4.71 -6.71 4.47
C ILE A 50 4.92 -5.20 4.42
N TYR A 51 4.60 -4.49 5.51
CA TYR A 51 4.85 -3.05 5.63
C TYR A 51 6.34 -2.72 5.47
N ALA A 52 7.21 -3.42 6.19
CA ALA A 52 8.66 -3.24 6.07
C ALA A 52 9.16 -3.46 4.62
N ARG A 53 8.67 -4.50 3.93
CA ARG A 53 9.10 -4.83 2.58
C ARG A 53 8.60 -3.86 1.51
N TYR A 54 7.32 -3.50 1.54
CA TYR A 54 6.67 -2.77 0.44
C TYR A 54 6.52 -1.28 0.71
N TYR A 55 6.40 -0.87 1.98
CA TYR A 55 6.26 0.53 2.35
C TYR A 55 7.60 1.16 2.73
N LEU A 56 8.42 0.46 3.53
CA LEU A 56 9.76 0.95 3.95
C LEU A 56 10.89 0.54 2.99
N GLY A 57 10.61 -0.33 2.01
CA GLY A 57 11.60 -0.77 1.03
C GLY A 57 12.68 -1.71 1.57
N MET A 58 12.51 -2.26 2.77
CA MET A 58 13.50 -3.16 3.40
C MET A 58 13.61 -4.49 2.65
N ARG A 59 14.82 -4.98 2.50
CA ARG A 59 15.10 -6.32 1.96
C ARG A 59 14.73 -7.38 2.99
N VAL A 60 14.45 -8.59 2.51
CA VAL A 60 14.13 -9.74 3.37
C VAL A 60 15.25 -10.03 4.37
N ASN A 61 16.51 -9.85 3.96
CA ASN A 61 17.66 -10.04 4.83
C ASN A 61 17.73 -8.97 5.94
N GLU A 62 17.47 -7.70 5.62
CA GLU A 62 17.45 -6.61 6.61
C GLU A 62 16.33 -6.81 7.64
N ILE A 63 15.15 -7.26 7.18
CA ILE A 63 14.03 -7.61 8.09
C ILE A 63 14.41 -8.80 8.99
N ALA A 64 15.08 -9.80 8.42
CA ALA A 64 15.51 -10.99 9.15
C ALA A 64 16.57 -10.67 10.20
N GLU A 65 17.53 -9.79 9.89
CA GLU A 65 18.55 -9.28 10.81
C GLU A 65 17.91 -8.51 11.96
N VAL A 66 17.00 -7.57 11.67
CA VAL A 66 16.27 -6.79 12.70
C VAL A 66 15.44 -7.70 13.62
N GLU A 67 14.82 -8.75 13.08
CA GLU A 67 14.00 -9.68 13.86
C GLU A 67 14.81 -10.82 14.50
N GLY A 68 16.10 -10.99 14.18
CA GLY A 68 16.93 -12.11 14.65
C GLY A 68 16.44 -13.49 14.20
N VAL A 69 15.92 -13.61 12.97
CA VAL A 69 15.34 -14.85 12.42
C VAL A 69 16.00 -15.26 11.11
N ASP A 70 15.80 -16.51 10.69
CA ASP A 70 16.22 -16.94 9.36
C ASP A 70 15.45 -16.20 8.24
N PRO A 71 16.12 -15.71 7.17
CA PRO A 71 15.49 -15.02 6.05
C PRO A 71 14.35 -15.80 5.37
N SER A 72 14.41 -17.13 5.38
CA SER A 72 13.35 -17.99 4.82
C SER A 72 12.05 -17.84 5.61
N ARG A 73 12.13 -17.67 6.94
CA ARG A 73 10.95 -17.44 7.79
C ARG A 73 10.27 -16.11 7.46
N VAL A 74 11.05 -15.08 7.12
CA VAL A 74 10.52 -13.79 6.66
C VAL A 74 9.83 -13.96 5.32
N ARG A 75 10.51 -14.57 4.33
CA ARG A 75 9.96 -14.82 2.99
C ARG A 75 8.65 -15.61 3.03
N ASP A 76 8.60 -16.69 3.79
CA ASP A 76 7.41 -17.53 3.93
C ASP A 76 6.24 -16.77 4.56
N SER A 77 6.50 -15.99 5.59
CA SER A 77 5.47 -15.19 6.26
C SER A 77 4.89 -14.11 5.33
N ILE A 78 5.73 -13.44 4.54
CA ILE A 78 5.31 -12.44 3.56
C ILE A 78 4.48 -13.12 2.47
N ARG A 79 4.94 -14.25 1.92
CA ARG A 79 4.20 -15.02 0.91
C ARG A 79 2.81 -15.44 1.42
N ARG A 80 2.72 -15.92 2.67
CA ARG A 80 1.44 -16.30 3.29
C ARG A 80 0.52 -15.09 3.51
N GLY A 81 1.06 -13.98 4.00
CA GLY A 81 0.29 -12.75 4.21
C GLY A 81 -0.25 -12.18 2.90
N LEU A 82 0.57 -12.13 1.84
CA LEU A 82 0.12 -11.71 0.51
C LEU A 82 -0.97 -12.63 -0.06
N LYS A 83 -0.84 -13.94 0.12
CA LYS A 83 -1.88 -14.91 -0.28
C LYS A 83 -3.19 -14.69 0.49
N GLN A 84 -3.13 -14.23 1.75
CA GLN A 84 -4.33 -13.87 2.51
C GLN A 84 -4.94 -12.56 2.03
N LEU A 85 -4.11 -11.57 1.70
CA LEU A 85 -4.59 -10.28 1.16
C LEU A 85 -5.33 -10.44 -0.17
N GLY A 86 -4.86 -11.33 -1.06
CA GLY A 86 -5.57 -11.65 -2.31
C GLY A 86 -6.92 -12.37 -2.15
N LYS A 87 -7.46 -12.48 -0.93
CA LYS A 87 -8.85 -12.89 -0.70
C LYS A 87 -9.79 -11.70 -0.51
N TYR A 88 -9.24 -10.51 -0.26
CA TYR A 88 -9.98 -9.28 -0.03
C TYR A 88 -10.01 -8.37 -1.28
N PHE A 89 -9.17 -8.67 -2.26
CA PHE A 89 -9.04 -8.02 -3.57
C PHE A 89 -9.06 -9.09 -4.65
#